data_AF-A0A382WAI4-F1
#
_entry.id   AF-A0A382WAI4-F1
#
_cell.length_a   1.000
_cell.length_b   1.000
_cell.length_c   1.000
_cell.angle_alpha   90.00
_cell.angle_beta   90.00
_cell.angle_gamma   90.00
#
_symmetry.space_group_name_H-M   'P 1'
#
loop_
_entity.id
_entity.type
_entity.pdbx_description
1 polymer ?
#
loop_
_entity_poly.entity_id
_entity_poly.type
_entity_poly.pdbx_seq_one_letter_code
_entity_poly.pdbx_strand_id
1 'polypeptide(L)'
;MNAHKIVFLLSFLPVMQGCAWFADMTGQEPARPACSDRVIERAFMLYGEAKTGLVLFFNEHNDNRLYQAYYTSWDSRNTAQSVRKCWDRRVSHFNAMKNLTEMNNELARVIRMNLPDQDPGRLIAIYREEYRQVMN
;
A
#
# COMPACT_ATOMS: atom_id res chain seq x y z
N MET A 1 26.77 35.02 52.86
CA MET A 1 26.58 33.73 52.14
C MET A 1 25.07 33.53 52.00
N ASN A 2 24.56 33.71 50.79
CA ASN A 2 23.16 34.07 50.54
C ASN A 2 22.32 32.84 50.21
N ALA A 3 21.61 32.33 51.22
CA ALA A 3 20.73 31.16 51.13
C ALA A 3 19.52 31.34 50.18
N HIS A 4 19.26 32.55 49.68
CA HIS A 4 18.09 32.85 48.85
C HIS A 4 18.22 32.45 47.36
N LYS A 5 19.42 32.10 46.89
CA LYS A 5 19.61 31.74 45.46
C LYS A 5 19.46 30.24 45.16
N ILE A 6 19.44 29.38 46.17
CA ILE A 6 19.39 27.92 45.99
C ILE A 6 17.96 27.39 45.92
N VAL A 7 16.99 28.08 46.55
CA VAL A 7 15.58 27.63 46.61
C VAL A 7 14.85 27.81 45.28
N PHE A 8 15.27 28.76 44.43
CA PHE A 8 14.59 29.04 43.16
C PHE A 8 14.94 28.05 42.03
N LEU A 9 15.98 27.23 42.20
CA LEU A 9 16.44 26.25 41.20
C LEU A 9 15.82 24.86 41.38
N LEU A 10 15.03 24.63 42.44
CA LEU A 10 14.50 23.32 42.81
C LEU A 10 12.97 23.18 42.61
N SER A 11 12.28 24.20 42.10
CA SER A 11 10.82 24.16 41.90
C SER A 11 10.35 23.95 40.46
N PHE A 12 11.27 23.76 39.50
CA PHE A 12 10.93 23.57 38.07
C PHE A 12 11.25 22.17 37.50
N LEU A 13 11.44 21.18 38.37
CA LEU A 13 11.64 19.77 38.00
C LEU A 13 10.77 18.92 38.93
N PRO A 14 9.45 18.78 38.66
CA PRO A 14 9.02 17.59 37.91
C PRO A 14 7.68 17.79 37.17
N VAL A 15 7.70 18.01 35.85
CA VAL A 15 6.48 17.88 35.00
C VAL A 15 6.64 16.79 33.93
N MET A 16 7.82 16.18 33.81
CA MET A 16 8.11 15.23 32.74
C MET A 16 7.90 13.74 33.11
N GLN A 17 7.62 13.40 34.37
CA GLN A 17 7.44 12.00 34.79
C GLN A 17 6.00 11.47 34.68
N GLY A 18 5.03 12.32 34.35
CA GLY A 18 3.63 11.92 34.21
C GLY A 18 3.28 11.23 32.89
N CYS A 19 3.96 11.57 31.78
CA CYS A 19 3.55 11.09 30.45
C CYS A 19 3.79 9.59 30.23
N ALA A 20 4.77 8.99 30.90
CA ALA A 20 5.07 7.56 30.75
C ALA A 20 3.99 6.66 31.36
N TRP A 21 3.34 7.11 32.43
CA TRP A 21 2.26 6.36 33.10
C TRP A 21 0.93 6.44 32.34
N PHE A 22 0.63 7.58 31.71
CA PHE A 22 -0.56 7.71 30.87
C PHE A 22 -0.48 6.91 29.57
N ALA A 23 0.72 6.72 29.00
CA ALA A 23 0.89 5.92 27.77
C ALA A 23 0.62 4.42 27.96
N ASP A 24 0.82 3.91 29.18
CA ASP A 24 0.58 2.50 29.53
C ASP A 24 -0.90 2.24 29.89
N MET A 25 -1.61 3.25 30.42
CA MET A 25 -3.04 3.17 30.75
C MET A 25 -3.97 3.30 29.53
N THR A 26 -3.53 3.88 28.41
CA THR A 26 -4.39 4.09 27.24
C THR A 26 -4.55 2.85 26.36
N GLY A 27 -3.85 1.74 26.66
CA GLY A 27 -3.97 0.50 25.87
C GLY A 27 -3.79 0.78 24.39
N GLN A 28 -2.78 1.59 24.05
CA GLN A 28 -2.61 2.14 22.71
C GLN A 28 -2.17 1.01 21.77
N GLU A 29 -3.14 0.24 21.28
CA GLU A 29 -2.98 -0.56 20.06
C GLU A 29 -2.32 0.36 19.02
N PRO A 30 -1.30 -0.11 18.27
CA PRO A 30 -0.72 0.69 17.20
C PRO A 30 -1.87 1.22 16.35
N ALA A 31 -1.97 2.54 16.25
CA ALA A 31 -3.10 3.20 15.59
C ALA A 31 -3.25 2.55 14.21
N ARG A 32 -4.37 1.83 14.01
CA ARG A 32 -4.62 1.14 12.75
C ARG A 32 -4.48 2.17 11.63
N PRO A 33 -3.74 1.86 10.54
CA PRO A 33 -3.57 2.81 9.46
C PRO A 33 -4.94 3.30 8.98
N ALA A 34 -5.00 4.59 8.68
CA ALA A 34 -6.22 5.20 8.17
C ALA A 34 -6.69 4.45 6.91
N CYS A 35 -8.01 4.36 6.67
CA CYS A 35 -8.57 3.57 5.58
C CYS A 35 -7.93 3.95 4.24
N SER A 36 -7.82 5.25 3.98
CA SER A 36 -7.28 5.77 2.73
C SER A 36 -5.80 5.42 2.56
N ASP A 37 -5.00 5.58 3.63
CA ASP A 37 -3.56 5.23 3.62
C ASP A 37 -3.36 3.74 3.32
N ARG A 38 -4.07 2.87 4.04
CA ARG A 38 -4.00 1.42 3.85
C ARG A 38 -4.35 0.99 2.43
N VAL A 39 -5.40 1.58 1.85
CA VAL A 39 -5.85 1.26 0.49
C VAL A 39 -4.82 1.72 -0.54
N ILE A 40 -4.29 2.94 -0.40
CA ILE A 40 -3.28 3.48 -1.30
C ILE A 40 -1.99 2.66 -1.22
N GLU A 41 -1.50 2.37 -0.01
CA GLU A 41 -0.32 1.54 0.22
C GLU A 41 -0.47 0.15 -0.41
N ARG A 42 -1.60 -0.52 -0.17
CA ARG A 42 -1.88 -1.82 -0.79
C ARG A 42 -1.89 -1.74 -2.31
N ALA A 43 -2.45 -0.67 -2.89
CA ALA A 43 -2.49 -0.50 -4.32
C ALA A 43 -1.08 -0.29 -4.91
N PHE A 44 -0.20 0.45 -4.22
CA PHE A 44 1.20 0.60 -4.60
C PHE A 44 2.00 -0.70 -4.48
N MET A 45 1.77 -1.49 -3.43
CA MET A 45 2.37 -2.81 -3.27
C MET A 45 2.02 -3.72 -4.44
N LEU A 46 0.74 -3.81 -4.80
CA LEU A 46 0.27 -4.58 -5.97
C LEU A 46 0.90 -4.08 -7.27
N TYR A 47 1.04 -2.77 -7.46
CA TYR A 47 1.75 -2.22 -8.63
C TYR A 47 3.21 -2.67 -8.67
N GLY A 48 3.90 -2.66 -7.54
CA GLY A 48 5.26 -3.15 -7.40
C GLY A 48 5.38 -4.64 -7.74
N GLU A 49 4.48 -5.47 -7.21
CA GLU A 49 4.40 -6.90 -7.50
C GLU A 49 4.14 -7.17 -8.99
N ALA A 50 3.22 -6.44 -9.61
CA ALA A 50 2.92 -6.55 -11.04
C ALA A 50 4.14 -6.21 -11.90
N LYS A 51 4.85 -5.13 -11.56
CA LYS A 51 6.10 -4.74 -12.24
C LYS A 51 7.16 -5.83 -12.10
N THR A 52 7.34 -6.37 -10.91
CA THR A 52 8.28 -7.48 -10.67
C THR A 52 7.89 -8.72 -11.49
N GLY A 53 6.60 -9.07 -11.55
CA GLY A 53 6.10 -10.16 -12.38
C GLY A 53 6.43 -9.98 -13.86
N LEU A 54 6.27 -8.75 -14.39
CA LEU A 54 6.64 -8.44 -15.77
C LEU A 54 8.15 -8.58 -16.02
N VAL A 55 8.99 -8.15 -15.07
CA VAL A 55 10.44 -8.34 -15.17
C VAL A 55 10.80 -9.83 -15.16
N LEU A 56 10.16 -10.61 -14.31
CA LEU A 56 10.36 -12.07 -14.27
C LEU A 56 9.92 -12.74 -15.56
N PHE A 57 8.83 -12.29 -16.21
CA PHE A 57 8.45 -12.76 -17.53
C PHE A 57 9.59 -12.57 -18.55
N PHE A 58 10.21 -11.40 -18.63
CA PHE A 58 11.30 -11.17 -19.58
C PHE A 58 12.58 -11.96 -19.24
N ASN A 59 12.81 -12.27 -17.97
CA ASN A 59 13.97 -13.07 -17.57
C ASN A 59 13.76 -14.57 -17.79
N GLU A 60 12.59 -15.08 -17.39
CA GLU A 60 12.26 -16.52 -17.37
C GLU A 60 11.58 -16.98 -18.67
N HIS A 61 11.09 -16.04 -19.50
CA HIS A 61 10.26 -16.30 -20.69
C HIS A 61 9.03 -17.18 -20.37
N ASN A 62 8.44 -16.95 -19.19
CA ASN A 62 7.33 -17.73 -18.66
C ASN A 62 6.03 -16.92 -18.71
N ASP A 63 5.12 -17.30 -19.61
CA ASP A 63 3.84 -16.62 -19.80
C ASP A 63 2.99 -16.55 -18.52
N ASN A 64 3.11 -17.53 -17.60
CA ASN A 64 2.43 -17.48 -16.31
C ASN A 64 2.80 -16.22 -15.50
N ARG A 65 4.07 -15.78 -15.57
CA ARG A 65 4.52 -14.54 -14.91
C ARG A 65 3.85 -13.32 -15.52
N LEU A 66 3.66 -13.32 -16.84
CA LEU A 66 2.99 -12.23 -17.53
C LEU A 66 1.50 -12.17 -17.17
N TYR A 67 0.84 -13.32 -17.05
CA TYR A 67 -0.54 -13.40 -16.57
C TYR A 67 -0.69 -12.94 -15.12
N GLN A 68 0.20 -13.37 -14.22
CA GLN A 68 0.25 -12.88 -12.85
C GLN A 68 0.43 -11.36 -12.81
N ALA A 69 1.38 -10.83 -13.58
CA ALA A 69 1.59 -9.38 -13.68
C ALA A 69 0.33 -8.64 -14.16
N TYR A 70 -0.39 -9.20 -15.13
CA TYR A 70 -1.64 -8.63 -15.64
C TYR A 70 -2.70 -8.52 -14.53
N TYR A 71 -2.99 -9.62 -13.82
CA TYR A 71 -4.00 -9.62 -12.78
C TYR A 71 -3.61 -8.75 -11.59
N THR A 72 -2.35 -8.80 -11.17
CA THR A 72 -1.88 -7.96 -10.07
C THR A 72 -1.94 -6.46 -10.43
N SER A 73 -1.67 -6.08 -11.69
CA SER A 73 -1.87 -4.69 -12.15
C SER A 73 -3.35 -4.30 -12.15
N TRP A 74 -4.23 -5.21 -12.57
CA TRP A 74 -5.68 -5.00 -12.51
C TRP A 74 -6.16 -4.80 -11.06
N ASP A 75 -5.69 -5.62 -10.13
CA ASP A 75 -5.99 -5.52 -8.70
C ASP A 75 -5.45 -4.24 -8.09
N SER A 76 -4.24 -3.79 -8.49
CA SER A 76 -3.71 -2.49 -8.08
C SER A 76 -4.67 -1.35 -8.44
N ARG A 77 -5.16 -1.32 -9.69
CA ARG A 77 -6.11 -0.30 -10.16
C ARG A 77 -7.43 -0.35 -9.40
N ASN A 78 -8.01 -1.53 -9.23
CA ASN A 78 -9.27 -1.71 -8.51
C ASN A 78 -9.13 -1.31 -7.03
N THR A 79 -8.03 -1.71 -6.41
CA THR A 79 -7.70 -1.33 -5.03
C THR A 79 -7.58 0.18 -4.90
N ALA A 80 -6.82 0.84 -5.79
CA ALA A 80 -6.69 2.30 -5.79
C ALA A 80 -8.05 2.99 -5.92
N GLN A 81 -8.91 2.53 -6.83
CA GLN A 81 -10.26 3.09 -7.01
C GLN A 81 -11.17 2.86 -5.81
N SER A 82 -10.89 1.85 -4.97
CA SER A 82 -11.66 1.59 -3.75
C SER A 82 -11.45 2.67 -2.67
N VAL A 83 -10.40 3.52 -2.79
CA VAL A 83 -10.13 4.63 -1.87
C VAL A 83 -11.31 5.61 -1.79
N ARG A 84 -12.15 5.69 -2.85
CA ARG A 84 -13.36 6.52 -2.86
C ARG A 84 -14.40 6.10 -1.81
N LYS A 85 -14.29 4.88 -1.28
CA LYS A 85 -15.15 4.34 -0.22
C LYS A 85 -14.63 4.68 1.18
N CYS A 86 -13.40 5.18 1.30
CA CYS A 86 -12.83 5.60 2.57
C CYS A 86 -13.33 6.99 2.97
N TRP A 87 -13.70 7.15 4.24
CA TRP A 87 -14.28 8.39 4.79
C TRP A 87 -13.21 9.45 5.10
N ASP A 88 -11.97 9.04 5.33
CA ASP A 88 -10.80 9.83 5.72
C ASP A 88 -10.00 10.38 4.52
N ARG A 89 -10.60 10.31 3.31
CA ARG A 89 -9.99 10.78 2.06
C ARG A 89 -9.61 12.26 2.13
N ARG A 90 -8.46 12.58 1.54
CA ARG A 90 -7.88 13.94 1.41
C ARG A 90 -7.41 14.17 -0.02
N VAL A 91 -7.10 15.40 -0.37
CA VAL A 91 -6.55 15.77 -1.69
C VAL A 91 -5.26 15.00 -2.00
N SER A 92 -4.40 14.76 -1.00
CA SER A 92 -3.20 13.94 -1.14
C SER A 92 -3.51 12.52 -1.65
N HIS A 93 -4.55 11.87 -1.10
CA HIS A 93 -4.98 10.54 -1.53
C HIS A 93 -5.50 10.54 -2.97
N PHE A 94 -6.19 11.60 -3.38
CA PHE A 94 -6.64 11.76 -4.77
C PHE A 94 -5.45 11.86 -5.74
N ASN A 95 -4.44 12.66 -5.39
CA ASN A 95 -3.22 12.80 -6.20
C ASN A 95 -2.45 11.46 -6.28
N ALA A 96 -2.35 10.75 -5.17
CA ALA A 96 -1.73 9.42 -5.14
C ALA A 96 -2.48 8.43 -6.05
N MET A 97 -3.81 8.40 -5.99
CA MET A 97 -4.64 7.56 -6.85
C MET A 97 -4.48 7.92 -8.34
N LYS A 98 -4.43 9.21 -8.68
CA LYS A 98 -4.22 9.67 -10.05
C LYS A 98 -2.87 9.20 -10.60
N ASN A 99 -1.79 9.45 -9.86
CA ASN A 99 -0.44 9.03 -10.24
C ASN A 99 -0.35 7.51 -10.43
N LEU A 100 -0.93 6.75 -9.48
CA LEU A 100 -0.94 5.30 -9.56
C LEU A 100 -1.79 4.78 -10.73
N THR A 101 -2.86 5.48 -11.10
CA THR A 101 -3.67 5.14 -12.27
C THR A 101 -2.88 5.35 -13.56
N GLU A 102 -2.16 6.46 -13.68
CA GLU A 102 -1.31 6.74 -14.84
C GLU A 102 -0.22 5.67 -14.99
N MET A 103 0.51 5.36 -13.91
CA MET A 103 1.54 4.32 -13.93
C MET A 103 0.99 2.93 -14.24
N ASN A 104 -0.18 2.58 -13.71
CA ASN A 104 -0.82 1.31 -14.03
C ASN A 104 -1.29 1.23 -15.49
N ASN A 105 -1.74 2.35 -16.09
CA ASN A 105 -2.15 2.35 -17.49
C ASN A 105 -0.94 2.08 -18.41
N GLU A 106 0.22 2.65 -18.09
CA GLU A 106 1.47 2.39 -18.79
C GLU A 106 1.90 0.92 -18.62
N LEU A 107 1.91 0.41 -17.40
CA LEU A 107 2.24 -1.00 -17.13
C LEU A 107 1.29 -1.95 -17.86
N ALA A 108 -0.02 -1.71 -17.80
CA ALA A 108 -1.02 -2.52 -18.47
C ALA A 108 -0.87 -2.49 -19.99
N ARG A 109 -0.44 -1.36 -20.58
CA ARG A 109 -0.14 -1.29 -22.02
C ARG A 109 1.00 -2.23 -22.37
N VAL A 110 2.11 -2.18 -21.62
CA VAL A 110 3.27 -3.05 -21.85
C VAL A 110 2.88 -4.52 -21.70
N ILE A 111 2.18 -4.88 -20.62
CA ILE A 111 1.73 -6.25 -20.39
C ILE A 111 0.87 -6.74 -21.56
N ARG A 112 -0.14 -5.97 -22.00
CA ARG A 112 -1.03 -6.37 -23.10
C ARG A 112 -0.32 -6.55 -24.43
N MET A 113 0.72 -5.77 -24.73
CA MET A 113 1.51 -5.94 -25.96
C MET A 113 2.29 -7.25 -25.97
N ASN A 114 2.55 -7.85 -24.80
CA ASN A 114 3.27 -9.11 -24.68
C ASN A 114 2.35 -10.31 -24.47
N LEU A 115 1.06 -10.11 -24.20
CA LEU A 115 0.12 -11.21 -24.01
C LEU A 115 -0.14 -11.90 -25.36
N PRO A 116 -0.11 -13.24 -25.41
CA PRO A 116 -0.30 -13.98 -26.66
C PRO A 116 -1.74 -13.88 -27.20
N ASP A 117 -2.72 -13.57 -26.33
CA ASP A 117 -4.12 -13.36 -26.70
C ASP A 117 -4.61 -11.94 -26.35
N GLN A 118 -5.30 -11.29 -27.29
CA GLN A 118 -5.86 -9.95 -27.11
C GLN A 118 -7.23 -9.95 -26.41
N ASP A 119 -7.80 -11.12 -26.09
CA ASP A 119 -9.08 -11.29 -25.42
C ASP A 119 -8.88 -11.70 -23.94
N PRO A 120 -8.91 -10.76 -22.98
CA PRO A 120 -8.78 -11.06 -21.57
C PRO A 120 -9.86 -12.01 -21.04
N GLY A 121 -11.02 -12.08 -21.71
CA GLY A 121 -12.16 -12.90 -21.28
C GLY A 121 -11.90 -14.41 -21.44
N ARG A 122 -11.22 -14.82 -22.51
CA ARG A 122 -10.77 -16.22 -22.67
C ARG A 122 -9.61 -16.58 -21.74
N LEU A 123 -8.73 -15.61 -21.48
CA LEU A 123 -7.60 -15.78 -20.58
C LEU A 123 -8.02 -16.00 -19.12
N ILE A 124 -9.12 -15.38 -18.69
CA ILE A 124 -9.76 -15.65 -17.39
C ILE A 124 -10.21 -17.10 -17.28
N ALA A 125 -10.65 -17.74 -18.37
CA ALA A 125 -11.11 -19.12 -18.31
C ALA A 125 -9.96 -20.15 -18.26
N ILE A 126 -8.82 -19.86 -18.90
CA ILE A 126 -7.69 -20.79 -18.98
C ILE A 126 -6.86 -20.78 -17.69
N TYR A 127 -6.54 -19.60 -17.17
CA TYR A 127 -5.61 -19.47 -16.05
C TYR A 127 -6.29 -19.28 -14.68
N ARG A 128 -7.63 -19.18 -14.61
CA ARG A 128 -8.36 -19.06 -13.32
C ARG A 128 -8.06 -20.20 -12.37
N GLU A 129 -8.12 -21.42 -12.90
CA GLU A 129 -7.97 -22.65 -12.12
C GLU A 129 -6.56 -22.73 -11.53
N GLU A 130 -5.53 -22.42 -12.34
CA GLU A 130 -4.13 -22.37 -11.89
C GLU A 130 -3.92 -21.25 -10.86
N TYR A 131 -4.56 -20.08 -11.03
CA TYR A 131 -4.51 -19.00 -10.05
C TYR A 131 -5.16 -19.37 -8.72
N ARG A 132 -6.27 -20.14 -8.73
CA ARG A 132 -6.92 -20.64 -7.51
C ARG A 132 -6.02 -21.61 -6.74
N GLN A 133 -5.20 -22.40 -7.43
CA GLN A 133 -4.35 -23.40 -6.78
C GLN A 133 -3.09 -22.78 -6.15
N VAL A 134 -2.53 -21.73 -6.74
CA VAL A 134 -1.30 -21.07 -6.23
C VAL A 134 -1.60 -20.09 -5.08
N MET A 135 -2.82 -19.55 -5.00
CA MET A 135 -3.23 -18.55 -4.01
C MET A 135 -3.96 -19.12 -2.79
N ASN A 136 -4.16 -20.45 -2.71
CA ASN A 136 -4.78 -21.13 -1.56
C ASN A 136 -3.74 -21.77 -0.65
#